data_AF-A0A120K578-F1
#
_entry.id   AF-A0A120K578-F1
#
_cell.length_a   1.000
_cell.length_b   1.000
_cell.length_c   1.000
_cell.angle_alpha   90.00
_cell.angle_beta   90.00
_cell.angle_gamma   90.00
#
_symmetry.space_group_name_H-M   'P 1'
#
loop_
_entity.id
_entity.type
_entity.pdbx_description
1 polymer ?
#
loop_
_entity_poly.entity_id
_entity_poly.type
_entity_poly.pdbx_seq_one_letter_code
_entity_poly.pdbx_strand_id
1 'polypeptide(L)' 'MLPAEPLPVWGQVANNWGGSTYGGPMGVNWTAITEGVERGAALAMLCLGCGRCDVACPVEIPISGILGDLKRRFASSL' A
#
# COMPACT_ATOMS: atom_id res chain seq x y z
N MET A 1 -4.35 -7.15 -22.14
CA MET A 1 -4.43 -5.80 -21.55
C MET A 1 -5.52 -5.85 -20.49
N LEU A 2 -5.15 -6.06 -19.21
CA LEU A 2 -6.15 -6.03 -18.15
C LEU A 2 -6.81 -4.64 -18.16
N PRO A 3 -8.15 -4.54 -18.11
CA PRO A 3 -8.79 -3.25 -17.98
C PRO A 3 -8.17 -2.53 -16.78
N ALA A 4 -7.89 -1.24 -16.95
CA ALA A 4 -7.29 -0.36 -15.94
C ALA A 4 -8.25 -0.14 -14.76
N GLU A 5 -8.68 -1.22 -14.12
CA GLU A 5 -9.54 -1.15 -12.97
C GLU A 5 -8.74 -0.57 -11.81
N PRO A 6 -9.22 0.52 -11.18
CA PRO A 6 -8.52 1.14 -10.09
C PRO A 6 -8.32 0.15 -8.94
N LEU A 7 -7.28 0.37 -8.14
CA LEU A 7 -7.15 -0.33 -6.88
C LEU A 7 -8.40 -0.04 -6.04
N PRO A 8 -9.10 -1.05 -5.49
CA PRO A 8 -10.41 -0.85 -4.87
C PRO A 8 -10.40 0.25 -3.81
N VAL A 9 -9.42 0.21 -2.90
CA VAL A 9 -9.26 1.21 -1.83
C VAL A 9 -8.96 2.59 -2.42
N TRP A 10 -8.04 2.67 -3.38
CA TRP A 10 -7.70 3.93 -4.04
C TRP A 10 -8.91 4.58 -4.72
N GLY A 11 -9.76 3.78 -5.35
CA GLY A 11 -11.01 4.25 -5.95
C GLY A 11 -12.04 4.78 -4.95
N GLN A 12 -11.93 4.44 -3.67
CA GLN A 12 -12.83 4.92 -2.62
C GLN A 12 -12.28 6.12 -1.84
N VAL A 13 -10.98 6.10 -1.49
CA VAL A 13 -10.41 7.08 -0.55
C VAL A 13 -9.32 7.97 -1.13
N ALA A 14 -8.86 7.69 -2.36
CA ALA A 14 -7.80 8.43 -3.03
C ALA A 14 -6.61 8.76 -2.09
N ASN A 15 -6.14 10.02 -2.08
CA ASN A 15 -4.94 10.43 -1.33
C ASN A 15 -5.08 10.39 0.20
N ASN A 16 -6.28 10.11 0.75
CA ASN A 16 -6.44 9.92 2.18
C ASN A 16 -5.79 8.61 2.67
N TRP A 17 -5.32 7.78 1.72
CA TRP A 17 -4.51 6.61 1.96
C TRP A 17 -3.15 6.76 1.27
N GLY A 18 -2.06 6.44 1.98
CA GLY A 18 -0.69 6.49 1.45
C GLY A 18 0.25 7.48 2.14
N GLY A 19 -0.26 8.38 2.98
CA GLY A 19 0.57 9.34 3.72
C GLY A 19 0.62 10.72 3.08
N SER A 20 1.60 11.54 3.48
CA SER A 20 1.63 12.97 3.18
C SER A 20 2.13 13.31 1.77
N THR A 21 3.08 12.52 1.26
CA THR A 21 3.81 12.82 0.01
C THR A 21 3.18 12.11 -1.20
N TYR A 22 2.88 10.82 -1.06
CA TYR A 22 2.32 9.99 -2.11
C TYR A 22 1.07 9.26 -1.62
N GLY A 23 0.13 9.01 -2.53
CA GLY A 23 -1.08 8.26 -2.23
C GLY A 23 -0.96 6.77 -2.60
N GLY A 24 -1.94 5.99 -2.15
CA GLY A 24 -2.12 4.61 -2.55
C GLY A 24 -1.05 3.70 -1.95
N PRO A 25 -0.85 2.51 -2.52
CA PRO A 25 0.08 1.53 -1.95
C PRO A 25 1.54 1.97 -2.09
N MET A 26 1.88 2.76 -3.13
CA MET A 26 3.22 3.36 -3.24
C MET A 26 3.45 4.39 -2.13
N GLY A 27 2.43 5.18 -1.80
CA GLY A 27 2.45 6.05 -0.62
C GLY A 27 2.73 5.28 0.66
N VAL A 28 1.98 4.19 0.92
CA VAL A 28 2.18 3.39 2.13
C VAL A 28 3.64 2.94 2.28
N ASN A 29 4.25 2.45 1.20
CA ASN A 29 5.64 2.02 1.18
C ASN A 29 6.60 3.20 1.40
N TRP A 30 6.36 4.33 0.72
CA TRP A 30 7.16 5.54 0.87
C TRP A 30 7.13 6.07 2.31
N THR A 31 5.94 6.19 2.89
CA THR A 31 5.75 6.59 4.28
C THR A 31 6.41 5.61 5.25
N ALA A 32 6.40 4.31 4.99
CA ALA A 32 7.14 3.35 5.82
C ALA A 32 8.66 3.63 5.80
N ILE A 33 9.20 4.05 4.65
CA ILE A 33 10.63 4.37 4.47
C ILE A 33 10.99 5.71 5.11
N THR A 34 10.18 6.74 4.90
CA THR A 34 10.52 8.13 5.28
C THR A 34 10.00 8.56 6.64
N GLU A 35 8.89 7.98 7.10
CA GLU A 35 8.21 8.37 8.34
C GLU A 35 8.18 7.22 9.38
N GLY A 36 8.71 6.05 9.05
CA GLY A 36 8.83 4.90 9.95
C GLY A 36 7.86 3.76 9.66
N VAL A 37 8.31 2.54 9.98
CA VAL A 37 7.60 1.30 9.66
C VAL A 37 6.26 1.24 10.36
N GLU A 38 6.14 1.75 11.58
CA GLU A 38 4.93 1.77 12.39
C GLU A 38 3.83 2.58 11.70
N ARG A 39 4.18 3.75 11.17
CA ARG A 39 3.24 4.62 10.46
C ARG A 39 2.75 3.97 9.16
N GLY A 40 3.68 3.39 8.39
CA GLY A 40 3.37 2.64 7.19
C GLY A 40 2.51 1.41 7.48
N ALA A 41 2.81 0.68 8.55
CA ALA A 41 2.09 -0.50 8.99
C ALA A 41 0.63 -0.20 9.35
N ALA A 42 0.37 0.90 10.06
CA ALA A 42 -0.98 1.36 10.33
C ALA A 42 -1.76 1.69 9.03
N LEU A 43 -1.13 2.34 8.06
CA LEU A 43 -1.75 2.64 6.76
C LEU A 43 -1.98 1.38 5.90
N ALA A 44 -1.09 0.38 6.01
CA ALA A 44 -1.20 -0.88 5.28
C ALA A 44 -2.47 -1.67 5.65
N MET A 45 -3.05 -1.42 6.82
CA MET A 45 -4.30 -2.06 7.26
C MET A 45 -5.51 -1.74 6.38
N LEU A 46 -5.50 -0.62 5.66
CA LEU A 46 -6.54 -0.31 4.67
C LEU A 46 -6.47 -1.19 3.42
N CYS A 47 -5.32 -1.81 3.13
CA CYS A 47 -5.15 -2.63 1.94
C CYS A 47 -5.93 -3.96 2.04
N LEU A 48 -6.76 -4.22 1.01
CA LEU A 48 -7.54 -5.45 0.86
C LEU A 48 -6.73 -6.64 0.32
N GLY A 49 -5.46 -6.46 -0.06
CA GLY A 49 -4.61 -7.55 -0.56
C GLY A 49 -4.96 -8.04 -1.98
N CYS A 50 -5.54 -7.18 -2.83
CA CYS A 50 -6.00 -7.58 -4.17
C CYS A 50 -4.91 -7.85 -5.22
N GLY A 51 -3.63 -7.57 -4.93
CA GLY A 51 -2.49 -7.83 -5.83
C GLY A 51 -2.39 -6.96 -7.10
N ARG A 52 -3.39 -6.12 -7.41
CA ARG A 52 -3.41 -5.31 -8.65
C ARG A 52 -2.23 -4.34 -8.80
N CYS A 53 -1.66 -3.87 -7.68
CA CYS A 53 -0.48 -3.01 -7.71
C CYS A 53 0.75 -3.69 -8.30
N ASP A 54 0.92 -4.99 -8.09
CA ASP A 54 2.07 -5.72 -8.62
C ASP A 54 1.99 -5.82 -10.14
N VAL A 55 0.78 -6.06 -10.67
CA VAL A 55 0.53 -6.12 -12.11
C VAL A 55 0.64 -4.75 -12.79
N ALA A 56 0.24 -3.69 -12.08
CA ALA A 56 0.28 -2.33 -12.61
C ALA A 56 1.68 -1.68 -12.52
N CYS A 57 2.59 -2.23 -11.72
CA CYS A 57 3.90 -1.64 -11.49
C CYS A 57 4.79 -1.81 -12.73
N PRO A 58 5.24 -0.72 -13.38
CA PRO A 58 6.05 -0.82 -14.59
C PRO A 58 7.48 -1.34 -14.34
N VAL A 59 7.91 -1.38 -13.08
CA VAL A 59 9.24 -1.83 -12.64
C VAL A 59 9.16 -3.00 -11.67
N GLU A 60 8.03 -3.72 -11.66
CA GLU A 60 7.88 -5.04 -11.00
C GLU A 60 8.19 -5.06 -9.49
N ILE A 61 7.96 -3.95 -8.79
CA ILE A 61 8.07 -3.91 -7.33
C ILE A 61 6.97 -4.81 -6.74
N PRO A 62 7.31 -5.72 -5.80
CA PRO A 62 6.33 -6.60 -5.14
C PRO A 62 5.55 -5.85 -4.06
N ILE A 63 4.82 -4.81 -4.46
CA ILE A 63 4.11 -3.87 -3.60
C ILE A 63 3.15 -4.59 -2.65
N SER A 64 2.35 -5.54 -3.14
CA SER A 64 1.38 -6.27 -2.32
C SER A 64 2.07 -7.12 -1.24
N GLY A 65 3.25 -7.68 -1.56
CA GLY A 65 4.09 -8.42 -0.62
C GLY A 65 4.64 -7.54 0.50
N ILE A 66 5.09 -6.32 0.15
CA ILE A 66 5.56 -5.32 1.13
C ILE A 66 4.40 -4.91 2.06
N LEU A 67 3.22 -4.61 1.52
CA LEU A 67 2.05 -4.29 2.36
C LEU A 67 1.65 -5.48 3.25
N GLY A 68 1.75 -6.72 2.75
CA GLY A 68 1.53 -7.91 3.55
C GLY A 68 2.50 -8.02 4.73
N ASP A 69 3.77 -7.66 4.52
CA ASP A 69 4.76 -7.63 5.60
C ASP A 69 4.46 -6.55 6.63
N LEU A 70 4.10 -5.34 6.17
CA LEU A 70 3.67 -4.26 7.03
C LEU A 70 2.44 -4.63 7.88
N LYS A 71 1.46 -5.33 7.31
CA LYS A 71 0.30 -5.85 8.07
C LYS A 71 0.71 -6.88 9.13
N ARG A 72 1.67 -7.76 8.83
CA ARG A 72 2.21 -8.71 9.83
C ARG A 72 2.91 -7.98 10.97
N ARG A 73 3.73 -6.96 10.66
CA ARG A 73 4.39 -6.14 11.69
C ARG A 73 3.39 -5.40 12.56
N PHE A 74 2.34 -4.84 11.96
CA PHE A 74 1.24 -4.23 12.71
C PHE A 74 0.58 -5.23 13.66
N ALA A 75 0.26 -6.43 13.17
CA ALA A 75 -0.36 -7.48 13.97
C ALA A 75 0.54 -7.98 15.12
N SER A 76 1.86 -8.04 14.91
CA SER A 76 2.82 -8.42 15.94
C SER A 76 3.10 -7.33 16.99
N SER A 77 2.60 -6.11 16.77
CA SER A 77 2.74 -4.98 17.71
C SER A 77 1.53 -4.76 18.62
N LEU A 78 0.49 -5.59 18.46
CA LEU A 78 -0.71 -5.65 19.32
C LEU A 78 -0.48 -6.59 20.50
#